data_AF-A0A2D5KC78-F1
#
_entry.id   AF-A0A2D5KC78-F1
#
_cell.length_a   1.000
_cell.length_b   1.000
_cell.length_c   1.000
_cell.angle_alpha   90.00
_cell.angle_beta   90.00
_cell.angle_gamma   90.00
#
_symmetry.space_group_name_H-M   'P 1'
#
loop_
_entity.id
_entity.type
_entity.pdbx_description
1 polymer ?
#
loop_
_entity_poly.entity_id
_entity_poly.type
_entity_poly.pdbx_seq_one_letter_code
_entity_poly.pdbx_strand_id
1 'polypeptide(L)'
;MKKGEFIAYVQEPSALKADDISSLQNILSEYPFFQSAQLLLSKVFQQEENINFEKQLRKSAAYAANRKRLHSLLFSDAKPNEVAAKTETEDVSLKSKTEAPSVQEKTPSEEEDLLNQQILTEAISSSILTEVDERVDEINKESQQQEFQRKEEKAQPTVSKSSFDENRSHPFSEWLSHFSEEEAKTKKVWQAASPETQETIKRFTKVNRPKQEFYSASKMAKLSVQEDGDLVTETLAKIYVAQQNFEKAIKAYEKLQLKYPEKKVYFAAQIQSIKNQLNT
;
A
#
# COMPACT_ATOMS: atom_id res chain seq x y z
N MET A 1 15.36 -28.69 17.14
CA MET A 1 16.21 -28.98 15.97
C MET A 1 17.68 -28.99 16.34
N LYS A 2 18.45 -29.97 15.86
CA LYS A 2 19.91 -30.01 16.05
C LYS A 2 20.63 -29.26 14.93
N LYS A 3 21.85 -28.79 15.19
CA LYS A 3 22.68 -28.04 14.21
C LYS A 3 22.89 -28.81 12.89
N GLY A 4 23.12 -30.12 12.96
CA GLY A 4 23.34 -30.96 11.78
C GLY A 4 22.11 -31.08 10.89
N GLU A 5 20.93 -31.23 11.49
CA GLU A 5 19.64 -31.29 10.78
C GLU A 5 19.36 -29.96 10.05
N PHE A 6 19.66 -28.83 10.70
CA PHE A 6 19.47 -27.51 10.09
C PHE A 6 20.36 -27.31 8.86
N ILE A 7 21.63 -27.71 8.95
CA ILE A 7 22.57 -27.60 7.82
C ILE A 7 22.09 -28.46 6.65
N ALA A 8 21.60 -29.67 6.92
CA ALA A 8 21.04 -30.54 5.88
C ALA A 8 19.85 -29.88 5.17
N TYR A 9 18.95 -29.22 5.91
CA TYR A 9 17.81 -28.50 5.33
C TYR A 9 18.16 -27.23 4.59
N VAL A 10 19.26 -26.56 4.95
CA VAL A 10 19.78 -25.44 4.15
C VAL A 10 20.30 -25.94 2.79
N GLN A 11 20.87 -27.15 2.74
CA GLN A 11 21.35 -27.76 1.50
C GLN A 11 20.21 -28.32 0.65
N GLU A 12 19.23 -28.96 1.29
CA GLU A 12 18.05 -29.52 0.62
C GLU A 12 16.74 -28.98 1.26
N PRO A 13 16.27 -27.81 0.80
CA PRO A 13 15.04 -27.18 1.32
C PRO A 13 13.75 -27.93 0.97
N SER A 14 13.79 -28.92 0.08
CA SER A 14 12.65 -29.76 -0.31
C SER A 14 12.38 -30.90 0.66
N ALA A 15 13.35 -31.28 1.49
CA ALA A 15 13.26 -32.43 2.39
C ALA A 15 12.59 -32.13 3.75
N LEU A 16 12.16 -30.88 3.97
CA LEU A 16 11.53 -30.47 5.24
C LEU A 16 10.11 -31.03 5.37
N LYS A 17 9.73 -31.39 6.59
CA LYS A 17 8.41 -31.95 6.93
C LYS A 17 7.60 -30.99 7.81
N ALA A 18 6.28 -31.20 7.88
CA ALA A 18 5.37 -30.48 8.77
C ALA A 18 5.83 -30.46 10.25
N ASP A 19 6.46 -31.53 10.74
CA ASP A 19 6.92 -31.64 12.14
C ASP A 19 7.99 -30.58 12.49
N ASP A 20 8.80 -30.18 11.51
CA ASP A 20 9.91 -29.24 11.67
C ASP A 20 9.46 -27.78 11.80
N ILE A 21 8.20 -27.48 11.45
CA ILE A 21 7.61 -26.14 11.58
C ILE A 21 7.68 -25.66 13.03
N SER A 22 7.32 -26.54 13.97
CA SER A 22 7.31 -26.21 15.41
C SER A 22 8.72 -25.87 15.91
N SER A 23 9.71 -26.66 15.47
CA SER A 23 11.12 -26.44 15.79
C SER A 23 11.66 -25.14 15.19
N LEU A 24 11.32 -24.83 13.93
CA LEU A 24 11.73 -23.59 13.27
C LEU A 24 11.07 -22.36 13.91
N GLN A 25 9.79 -22.46 14.30
CA GLN A 25 9.10 -21.38 15.01
C GLN A 25 9.75 -21.09 16.37
N ASN A 26 10.14 -22.13 17.12
CA ASN A 26 10.87 -21.96 18.38
C ASN A 26 12.22 -21.23 18.15
N ILE A 27 12.99 -21.64 17.13
CA ILE A 27 14.25 -20.96 16.78
C ILE A 27 14.00 -19.49 16.41
N LEU A 28 12.94 -19.20 15.65
CA LEU A 28 12.60 -17.83 15.27
C LEU A 28 12.04 -16.99 16.42
N SER A 29 11.47 -17.64 17.45
CA SER A 29 11.07 -16.95 18.68
C SER A 29 12.27 -16.49 19.49
N GLU A 30 13.35 -17.28 19.51
CA GLU A 30 14.61 -16.94 20.17
C GLU A 30 15.48 -16.00 19.32
N TYR A 31 15.49 -16.19 18.00
CA TYR A 31 16.30 -15.45 17.04
C TYR A 31 15.46 -14.87 15.89
N PRO A 32 14.75 -13.74 16.13
CA PRO A 32 13.86 -13.17 15.13
C PRO A 32 14.55 -12.76 13.82
N PHE A 33 15.81 -12.32 13.88
CA PHE A 33 16.58 -11.85 12.72
C PHE A 33 17.31 -12.96 11.95
N PHE A 34 17.06 -14.24 12.27
CA PHE A 34 17.76 -15.35 11.65
C PHE A 34 17.24 -15.62 10.22
N GLN A 35 17.86 -14.95 9.24
CA GLN A 35 17.43 -14.91 7.85
C GLN A 35 17.22 -16.31 7.24
N SER A 36 18.17 -17.23 7.38
CA SER A 36 18.07 -18.58 6.79
C SER A 36 16.89 -19.38 7.36
N ALA A 37 16.61 -19.29 8.66
CA ALA A 37 15.44 -19.96 9.23
C ALA A 37 14.13 -19.36 8.75
N GLN A 38 14.07 -18.04 8.53
CA GLN A 38 12.88 -17.42 7.95
C GLN A 38 12.63 -17.87 6.51
N LEU A 39 13.70 -18.00 5.71
CA LEU A 39 13.64 -18.50 4.33
C LEU A 39 13.14 -19.95 4.29
N LEU A 40 13.71 -20.80 5.14
CA LEU A 40 13.28 -22.20 5.26
C LEU A 40 11.83 -22.30 5.72
N LEU A 41 11.41 -21.52 6.72
CA LEU A 41 10.02 -21.52 7.19
C LEU A 41 9.05 -21.09 6.08
N SER A 42 9.41 -20.09 5.26
CA SER A 42 8.62 -19.71 4.08
C SER A 42 8.51 -20.85 3.07
N LYS A 43 9.60 -21.62 2.84
CA LYS A 43 9.57 -22.77 1.93
C LYS A 43 8.66 -23.89 2.44
N VAL A 44 8.73 -24.21 3.73
CA VAL A 44 7.87 -25.25 4.34
C VAL A 44 6.40 -24.86 4.26
N PHE A 45 6.07 -23.59 4.57
CA PHE A 45 4.69 -23.12 4.44
C PHE A 45 4.16 -23.12 3.01
N GLN A 46 5.05 -23.01 2.02
CA GLN A 46 4.68 -23.16 0.62
C GLN A 46 4.36 -24.62 0.27
N GLN A 47 5.19 -25.57 0.74
CA GLN A 47 4.99 -27.00 0.50
C GLN A 47 3.74 -27.54 1.17
N GLU A 48 3.43 -27.04 2.37
CA GLU A 48 2.29 -27.46 3.18
C GLU A 48 1.01 -26.63 2.92
N GLU A 49 1.04 -25.72 1.94
CA GLU A 49 -0.07 -24.79 1.59
C GLU A 49 -0.72 -24.11 2.82
N ASN A 50 0.11 -23.64 3.76
CA ASN A 50 -0.40 -23.07 5.01
C ASN A 50 -1.04 -21.70 4.79
N ILE A 51 -2.17 -21.43 5.47
CA ILE A 51 -2.87 -20.13 5.45
C ILE A 51 -1.94 -18.97 5.84
N ASN A 52 -0.96 -19.22 6.71
CA ASN A 52 0.01 -18.22 7.17
C ASN A 52 1.18 -17.99 6.19
N PHE A 53 1.22 -18.69 5.05
CA PHE A 53 2.29 -18.58 4.06
C PHE A 53 2.51 -17.14 3.62
N GLU A 54 1.46 -16.42 3.21
CA GLU A 54 1.59 -15.03 2.76
C GLU A 54 2.17 -14.11 3.83
N LYS A 55 1.69 -14.26 5.08
CA LYS A 55 2.15 -13.47 6.22
C LYS A 55 3.63 -13.71 6.48
N GLN A 56 4.07 -14.96 6.38
CA GLN A 56 5.46 -15.33 6.58
C GLN A 56 6.33 -14.93 5.40
N LEU A 57 5.83 -15.00 4.17
CA LEU A 57 6.52 -14.56 2.95
C LEU A 57 6.83 -13.05 3.00
N ARG A 58 5.86 -12.23 3.44
CA ARG A 58 6.07 -10.79 3.60
C ARG A 58 7.16 -10.49 4.64
N LYS A 59 7.16 -11.24 5.75
CA LYS A 59 8.22 -11.14 6.76
C LYS A 59 9.57 -11.55 6.17
N SER A 60 9.69 -12.75 5.63
CA SER A 60 10.96 -13.26 5.11
C SER A 60 11.52 -12.38 3.99
N ALA A 61 10.67 -11.79 3.14
CA ALA A 61 11.08 -10.83 2.13
C ALA A 61 11.69 -9.55 2.72
N ALA A 62 11.22 -9.09 3.90
CA ALA A 62 11.78 -7.93 4.59
C ALA A 62 13.15 -8.24 5.23
N TYR A 63 13.34 -9.46 5.73
CA TYR A 63 14.62 -9.88 6.33
C TYR A 63 15.62 -10.42 5.29
N ALA A 64 15.18 -10.77 4.09
CA ALA A 64 16.05 -11.31 3.05
C ALA A 64 16.96 -10.24 2.46
N ALA A 65 18.28 -10.43 2.60
CA ALA A 65 19.29 -9.61 1.93
C ALA A 65 19.17 -9.64 0.39
N ASN A 66 18.64 -10.73 -0.18
CA ASN A 66 18.42 -10.85 -1.62
C ASN A 66 17.06 -11.49 -1.92
N ARG A 67 16.11 -10.65 -2.35
CA ARG A 67 14.75 -11.06 -2.71
C ARG A 67 14.71 -11.97 -3.96
N LYS A 68 15.67 -11.85 -4.88
CA LYS A 68 15.78 -12.74 -6.05
C LYS A 68 16.10 -14.16 -5.62
N ARG A 69 16.97 -14.34 -4.62
CA ARG A 69 17.30 -15.66 -4.04
C ARG A 69 16.13 -16.29 -3.30
N LEU A 70 15.33 -15.48 -2.59
CA LEU A 70 14.08 -15.95 -1.98
C LEU A 70 13.09 -16.41 -3.05
N HIS A 71 12.92 -15.61 -4.10
CA HIS A 71 12.02 -15.95 -5.21
C HIS A 71 12.47 -17.23 -5.93
N SER A 72 13.77 -17.37 -6.24
CA SER A 72 14.28 -18.60 -6.84
C SER A 72 14.10 -19.80 -5.91
N LEU A 73 14.26 -19.65 -4.60
CA LEU A 73 14.03 -20.75 -3.66
C LEU A 73 12.56 -21.23 -3.65
N LEU A 74 11.62 -20.29 -3.73
CA LEU A 74 10.19 -20.60 -3.63
C LEU A 74 9.59 -21.03 -4.97
N PHE A 75 9.94 -20.35 -6.06
CA PHE A 75 9.27 -20.47 -7.36
C PHE A 75 10.16 -21.04 -8.48
N SER A 76 11.43 -21.38 -8.20
CA SER A 76 12.23 -22.11 -9.18
C SER A 76 11.86 -23.59 -9.12
N ASP A 77 10.90 -23.96 -9.95
CA ASP A 77 10.77 -25.35 -10.37
C ASP A 77 11.96 -25.67 -11.28
N ALA A 78 12.67 -26.73 -10.96
CA ALA A 78 13.96 -27.07 -11.53
C ALA A 78 13.96 -27.07 -13.08
N LYS A 79 14.77 -26.20 -13.67
CA LYS A 79 15.67 -26.60 -14.76
C LYS A 79 17.09 -26.20 -14.38
N PRO A 80 17.93 -27.17 -13.97
CA PRO A 80 19.36 -26.94 -13.87
C PRO A 80 19.92 -27.05 -15.29
N ASN A 81 20.42 -25.96 -15.86
CA ASN A 81 21.61 -26.08 -16.67
C ASN A 81 22.44 -24.79 -16.69
N GLU A 82 23.71 -25.00 -16.30
CA GLU A 82 24.88 -24.15 -16.51
C GLU A 82 24.86 -22.73 -15.94
N VAL A 83 25.31 -22.58 -14.69
CA VAL A 83 26.50 -21.74 -14.40
C VAL A 83 27.17 -22.25 -13.11
N ALA A 84 28.18 -23.12 -13.27
CA ALA A 84 29.16 -23.38 -12.23
C ALA A 84 30.52 -23.61 -12.89
N ALA A 85 31.29 -22.55 -13.07
CA ALA A 85 32.74 -22.52 -12.91
C ALA A 85 33.28 -21.17 -13.38
N LYS A 86 33.66 -20.34 -12.40
CA LYS A 86 34.89 -19.52 -12.34
C LYS A 86 34.62 -18.29 -11.49
N THR A 87 34.94 -18.41 -10.21
CA THR A 87 35.39 -17.29 -9.40
C THR A 87 36.86 -17.56 -9.13
N GLU A 88 37.76 -16.82 -9.76
CA GLU A 88 39.06 -16.53 -9.18
C GLU A 88 39.37 -15.05 -9.40
N THR A 89 39.89 -14.48 -8.33
CA THR A 89 40.29 -13.11 -8.03
C THR A 89 41.44 -12.65 -8.90
N GLU A 90 41.40 -11.43 -9.44
CA GLU A 90 42.58 -10.56 -9.52
C GLU A 90 42.17 -9.09 -9.32
N ASP A 91 43.12 -8.40 -8.72
CA ASP A 91 43.11 -7.07 -8.12
C ASP A 91 43.29 -5.97 -9.20
N VAL A 92 43.21 -4.71 -8.75
CA VAL A 92 43.77 -3.47 -9.34
C VAL A 92 42.87 -2.55 -10.18
N SER A 93 42.52 -1.45 -9.51
CA SER A 93 42.59 -0.04 -9.93
C SER A 93 41.51 0.62 -10.80
N LEU A 94 40.93 1.65 -10.18
CA LEU A 94 40.31 2.86 -10.72
C LEU A 94 40.95 3.41 -12.00
N LYS A 95 40.10 3.86 -12.95
CA LYS A 95 40.22 5.17 -13.62
C LYS A 95 38.92 5.59 -14.30
N SER A 96 38.46 6.76 -13.91
CA SER A 96 37.44 7.58 -14.55
C SER A 96 37.95 8.16 -15.88
N LYS A 97 37.08 8.28 -16.89
CA LYS A 97 36.80 9.57 -17.57
C LYS A 97 35.59 9.48 -18.50
N THR A 98 34.72 10.45 -18.31
CA THR A 98 33.63 10.95 -19.15
C THR A 98 34.08 11.22 -20.59
N GLU A 99 33.23 10.93 -21.57
CA GLU A 99 32.92 11.82 -22.73
C GLU A 99 31.70 11.28 -23.52
N ALA A 100 30.67 12.10 -23.62
CA ALA A 100 29.69 12.13 -24.72
C ALA A 100 30.05 13.36 -25.60
N PRO A 101 29.55 13.57 -26.84
CA PRO A 101 28.40 12.94 -27.50
C PRO A 101 28.62 12.57 -29.01
N SER A 102 27.74 11.76 -29.60
CA SER A 102 27.41 11.86 -31.03
C SER A 102 26.07 11.17 -31.35
N VAL A 103 25.20 11.92 -32.00
CA VAL A 103 23.86 11.56 -32.46
C VAL A 103 23.97 10.91 -33.84
N GLN A 104 23.42 9.71 -34.03
CA GLN A 104 22.97 9.23 -35.34
C GLN A 104 21.65 8.46 -35.19
N GLU A 105 20.74 8.78 -36.10
CA GLU A 105 19.33 8.46 -36.10
C GLU A 105 19.06 7.12 -36.82
N LYS A 106 18.47 6.19 -36.07
CA LYS A 106 17.50 5.11 -36.39
C LYS A 106 17.56 4.31 -37.71
N THR A 107 17.65 2.99 -37.54
CA THR A 107 16.78 1.98 -38.19
C THR A 107 15.97 1.26 -37.10
N PRO A 108 14.67 0.95 -37.29
CA PRO A 108 13.80 0.47 -36.20
C PRO A 108 14.20 -0.93 -35.74
N SER A 109 14.59 -1.06 -34.48
CA SER A 109 14.70 -2.36 -33.82
C SER A 109 13.30 -2.86 -33.48
N GLU A 110 13.04 -4.14 -33.71
CA GLU A 110 11.78 -4.85 -33.43
C GLU A 110 11.27 -4.65 -31.98
N GLU A 111 12.16 -4.24 -31.06
CA GLU A 111 11.85 -3.90 -29.68
C GLU A 111 11.07 -2.57 -29.52
N GLU A 112 11.27 -1.58 -30.40
CA GLU A 112 10.49 -0.32 -30.37
C GLU A 112 9.03 -0.59 -30.76
N ASP A 113 8.78 -1.49 -31.70
CA ASP A 113 7.42 -1.84 -32.15
C ASP A 113 6.64 -2.63 -31.09
N LEU A 114 7.29 -3.56 -30.38
CA LEU A 114 6.65 -4.28 -29.26
C LEU A 114 6.31 -3.34 -28.09
N LEU A 115 7.21 -2.39 -27.79
CA LEU A 115 6.97 -1.38 -26.77
C LEU A 115 5.84 -0.42 -27.18
N ASN A 116 5.83 0.04 -28.43
CA ASN A 116 4.77 0.89 -28.96
C ASN A 116 3.42 0.17 -28.98
N GLN A 117 3.40 -1.12 -29.32
CA GLN A 117 2.21 -1.95 -29.28
C GLN A 117 1.69 -2.10 -27.84
N GLN A 118 2.59 -2.31 -26.87
CA GLN A 118 2.22 -2.40 -25.46
C GLN A 118 1.68 -1.07 -24.90
N ILE A 119 2.29 0.06 -25.29
CA ILE A 119 1.82 1.40 -24.93
C ILE A 119 0.42 1.65 -25.51
N LEU A 120 0.17 1.26 -26.77
CA LEU A 120 -1.14 1.39 -27.40
C LEU A 120 -2.20 0.52 -26.71
N THR A 121 -1.87 -0.73 -26.36
CA THR A 121 -2.82 -1.61 -25.65
C THR A 121 -3.17 -1.08 -24.27
N GLU A 122 -2.20 -0.50 -23.55
CA GLU A 122 -2.42 0.07 -22.22
C GLU A 122 -3.21 1.39 -22.30
N ALA A 123 -2.96 2.20 -23.32
CA ALA A 123 -3.74 3.41 -23.57
C ALA A 123 -5.21 3.06 -23.87
N ILE A 124 -5.46 2.05 -24.70
CA ILE A 124 -6.82 1.57 -25.02
C ILE A 124 -7.51 1.00 -23.78
N SER A 125 -6.83 0.18 -22.98
CA SER A 125 -7.40 -0.40 -21.76
C SER A 125 -7.77 0.69 -20.73
N SER A 126 -6.91 1.71 -20.58
CA SER A 126 -7.18 2.85 -19.71
C SER A 126 -8.38 3.68 -20.19
N SER A 127 -8.51 3.92 -21.50
CA SER A 127 -9.63 4.66 -22.10
C SER A 127 -10.96 3.94 -21.85
N ILE A 128 -10.99 2.62 -22.04
CA ILE A 128 -12.18 1.79 -21.79
C ILE A 128 -12.57 1.82 -20.31
N LEU A 129 -11.60 1.77 -19.39
CA LEU A 129 -11.87 1.84 -17.96
C LEU A 129 -12.48 3.18 -17.55
N THR A 130 -11.96 4.30 -18.06
CA THR A 130 -12.53 5.64 -17.80
C THR A 130 -13.92 5.82 -18.42
N GLU A 131 -14.14 5.32 -19.65
CA GLU A 131 -15.47 5.41 -20.29
C GLU A 131 -16.53 4.55 -19.57
N VAL A 132 -16.14 3.43 -18.97
CA VAL A 132 -17.05 2.59 -18.17
C VAL A 132 -17.37 3.26 -16.83
N ASP A 133 -16.41 3.91 -16.18
CA ASP A 133 -16.62 4.63 -14.92
C ASP A 133 -17.54 5.85 -15.11
N GLU A 134 -17.35 6.60 -16.21
CA GLU A 134 -18.24 7.72 -16.59
C GLU A 134 -19.67 7.26 -16.93
N ARG A 135 -19.83 6.10 -17.58
CA ARG A 135 -21.16 5.51 -17.86
C ARG A 135 -21.85 4.97 -16.62
N VAL A 136 -21.12 4.46 -15.63
CA VAL A 136 -21.70 3.97 -14.36
C VAL A 136 -22.22 5.14 -13.53
N ASP A 137 -21.54 6.30 -13.54
CA ASP A 137 -22.02 7.51 -12.85
C ASP A 137 -23.25 8.14 -13.51
N GLU A 138 -23.42 8.03 -14.84
CA GLU A 138 -24.65 8.43 -15.54
C GLU A 138 -25.82 7.49 -15.28
N ILE A 139 -25.61 6.16 -15.32
CA ILE A 139 -26.66 5.17 -15.02
C ILE A 139 -27.11 5.27 -13.56
N ASN A 140 -26.21 5.58 -12.62
CA ASN A 140 -26.53 5.72 -11.20
C ASN A 140 -27.28 7.03 -10.90
N LYS A 141 -27.05 8.10 -11.67
CA LYS A 141 -27.83 9.34 -11.60
C LYS A 141 -29.24 9.20 -12.22
N GLU A 142 -29.39 8.45 -13.31
CA GLU A 142 -30.71 8.17 -13.90
C GLU A 142 -31.55 7.22 -13.02
N SER A 143 -30.91 6.23 -12.39
CA SER A 143 -31.58 5.28 -11.47
C SER A 143 -32.16 5.97 -10.23
N GLN A 144 -31.49 7.01 -9.72
CA GLN A 144 -31.96 7.77 -8.54
C GLN A 144 -33.13 8.73 -8.84
N GLN A 145 -33.36 9.10 -10.11
CA GLN A 145 -34.50 9.95 -10.50
C GLN A 145 -35.77 9.14 -10.82
N GLN A 146 -35.65 7.87 -11.24
CA GLN A 146 -36.80 7.01 -11.52
C GLN A 146 -37.44 6.38 -10.27
N GLU A 147 -36.70 6.22 -9.16
CA GLU A 147 -37.25 5.65 -7.92
C GLU A 147 -38.23 6.56 -7.16
N PHE A 148 -38.28 7.86 -7.47
CA PHE A 148 -39.17 8.81 -6.78
C PHE A 148 -40.58 8.97 -7.38
N GLN A 149 -40.91 8.29 -8.49
CA GLN A 149 -42.25 8.39 -9.11
C GLN A 149 -43.05 7.09 -9.16
N ARG A 150 -42.53 5.95 -8.71
CA ARG A 150 -43.31 4.69 -8.70
C ARG A 150 -43.80 4.34 -7.31
N LYS A 151 -44.74 5.15 -6.82
CA LYS A 151 -45.64 4.74 -5.74
C LYS A 151 -46.86 4.04 -6.33
N GLU A 152 -47.26 2.96 -5.67
CA GLU A 152 -48.59 2.35 -5.69
C GLU A 152 -48.95 1.48 -6.91
N GLU A 153 -48.46 0.24 -6.93
CA GLU A 153 -49.29 -0.86 -7.39
C GLU A 153 -49.06 -2.11 -6.54
N LYS A 154 -50.17 -2.67 -6.06
CA LYS A 154 -50.25 -3.80 -5.12
C LYS A 154 -49.51 -5.03 -5.64
N ALA A 155 -48.52 -5.49 -4.89
CA ALA A 155 -48.16 -6.91 -4.85
C ALA A 155 -48.18 -7.34 -3.38
N GLN A 156 -49.27 -8.02 -2.98
CA GLN A 156 -49.29 -8.79 -1.75
C GLN A 156 -48.45 -10.05 -1.96
N PRO A 157 -47.35 -10.28 -1.24
CA PRO A 157 -46.92 -11.63 -1.01
C PRO A 157 -47.85 -12.20 0.06
N THR A 158 -48.82 -13.00 -0.36
CA THR A 158 -49.52 -13.91 0.55
C THR A 158 -48.51 -14.94 1.05
N VAL A 159 -47.79 -14.58 2.10
CA VAL A 159 -47.11 -15.55 2.97
C VAL A 159 -47.85 -15.55 4.28
N SER A 160 -48.63 -16.62 4.44
CA SER A 160 -49.22 -17.07 5.70
C SER A 160 -48.25 -16.88 6.85
N LYS A 161 -48.66 -16.11 7.87
CA LYS A 161 -48.01 -16.07 9.18
C LYS A 161 -47.87 -17.50 9.71
N SER A 162 -46.68 -18.08 9.62
CA SER A 162 -46.33 -19.24 10.41
C SER A 162 -46.04 -18.76 11.84
N SER A 163 -46.68 -19.41 12.82
CA SER A 163 -46.34 -19.26 14.22
C SER A 163 -44.91 -19.75 14.44
N PHE A 164 -44.07 -18.92 15.06
CA PHE A 164 -42.71 -19.29 15.45
C PHE A 164 -42.77 -20.43 16.47
N ASP A 165 -42.06 -21.53 16.18
CA ASP A 165 -42.05 -22.73 17.03
C ASP A 165 -40.61 -22.97 17.51
N GLU A 166 -40.35 -22.75 18.80
CA GLU A 166 -38.99 -22.73 19.39
C GLU A 166 -38.23 -24.06 19.25
N ASN A 167 -38.94 -25.16 18.97
CA ASN A 167 -38.36 -26.50 18.91
C ASN A 167 -37.99 -26.96 17.48
N ARG A 168 -37.97 -26.04 16.50
CA ARG A 168 -37.61 -26.35 15.11
C ARG A 168 -36.46 -25.49 14.61
N SER A 169 -35.57 -26.08 13.81
CA SER A 169 -34.50 -25.36 13.13
C SER A 169 -35.07 -24.55 11.96
N HIS A 170 -34.93 -23.22 12.01
CA HIS A 170 -35.39 -22.30 10.97
C HIS A 170 -34.22 -21.77 10.12
N PRO A 171 -34.41 -21.58 8.80
CA PRO A 171 -33.44 -20.89 7.96
C PRO A 171 -33.30 -19.42 8.39
N PHE A 172 -32.08 -18.88 8.29
CA PHE A 172 -31.71 -17.55 8.79
C PHE A 172 -32.64 -16.41 8.34
N SER A 173 -33.18 -16.47 7.12
CA SER A 173 -34.08 -15.44 6.59
C SER A 173 -35.44 -15.40 7.30
N GLU A 174 -35.95 -16.54 7.76
CA GLU A 174 -37.19 -16.62 8.54
C GLU A 174 -36.95 -16.07 9.95
N TRP A 175 -35.83 -16.45 10.56
CA TRP A 175 -35.37 -15.89 11.85
C TRP A 175 -35.22 -14.36 11.81
N LEU A 176 -34.67 -13.81 10.72
CA LEU A 176 -34.50 -12.36 10.56
C LEU A 176 -35.84 -11.60 10.48
N SER A 177 -36.84 -12.23 9.86
CA SER A 177 -38.15 -11.60 9.67
C SER A 177 -38.88 -11.38 11.00
N HIS A 178 -38.72 -12.31 11.95
CA HIS A 178 -39.27 -12.20 13.31
C HIS A 178 -38.57 -11.12 14.15
N PHE A 179 -37.27 -10.91 13.94
CA PHE A 179 -36.50 -9.93 14.71
C PHE A 179 -36.89 -8.47 14.39
N SER A 180 -37.32 -8.20 13.15
CA SER A 180 -37.70 -6.86 12.72
C SER A 180 -38.95 -6.32 13.44
N GLU A 181 -39.78 -7.20 14.00
CA GLU A 181 -41.04 -6.85 14.64
C GLU A 181 -40.85 -6.50 16.14
N GLU A 182 -39.79 -7.00 16.78
CA GLU A 182 -39.45 -6.67 18.19
C GLU A 182 -38.71 -5.33 18.35
N GLU A 183 -37.97 -4.87 17.33
CA GLU A 183 -37.25 -3.60 17.36
C GLU A 183 -38.16 -2.36 17.49
N ALA A 184 -39.43 -2.48 17.08
CA ALA A 184 -40.42 -1.42 17.25
C ALA A 184 -40.81 -1.18 18.73
N LYS A 185 -40.64 -2.19 19.60
CA LYS A 185 -40.93 -2.08 21.04
C LYS A 185 -39.70 -1.66 21.86
N THR A 186 -38.50 -2.08 21.48
CA THR A 186 -37.27 -1.78 22.22
C THR A 186 -36.77 -0.33 22.05
N LYS A 187 -37.11 0.35 20.94
CA LYS A 187 -36.82 1.79 20.77
C LYS A 187 -37.45 2.70 21.84
N LYS A 188 -38.54 2.28 22.49
CA LYS A 188 -39.18 3.05 23.57
C LYS A 188 -38.47 2.94 24.92
N VAL A 189 -37.67 1.90 25.15
CA VAL A 189 -37.01 1.66 26.46
C VAL A 189 -35.77 2.55 26.66
N TRP A 190 -35.06 2.89 25.58
CA TRP A 190 -33.90 3.80 25.63
C TRP A 190 -34.26 5.25 25.95
N GLN A 191 -35.54 5.62 25.87
CA GLN A 191 -36.04 6.96 26.20
C GLN A 191 -36.46 7.11 27.67
N ALA A 192 -36.52 6.00 28.43
CA ALA A 192 -36.89 5.99 29.84
C ALA A 192 -35.68 5.93 30.80
N ALA A 193 -34.47 6.26 30.31
CA ALA A 193 -33.26 6.27 31.11
C ALA A 193 -33.19 7.53 32.00
N SER A 194 -33.02 7.34 33.33
CA SER A 194 -32.87 8.40 34.33
C SER A 194 -31.85 9.47 33.90
N PRO A 195 -32.07 10.77 34.16
CA PRO A 195 -31.17 11.84 33.74
C PRO A 195 -29.70 11.62 34.17
N GLU A 196 -29.46 10.96 35.31
CA GLU A 196 -28.11 10.61 35.79
C GLU A 196 -27.40 9.57 34.91
N THR A 197 -28.15 8.62 34.35
CA THR A 197 -27.61 7.63 33.41
C THR A 197 -27.26 8.28 32.07
N GLN A 198 -28.01 9.30 31.64
CA GLN A 198 -27.68 10.05 30.43
C GLN A 198 -26.41 10.91 30.61
N GLU A 199 -26.21 11.48 31.79
CA GLU A 199 -24.98 12.22 32.10
C GLU A 199 -23.75 11.33 32.16
N THR A 200 -23.85 10.15 32.80
CA THR A 200 -22.75 9.20 32.86
C THR A 200 -22.39 8.70 31.46
N ILE A 201 -23.37 8.33 30.63
CA ILE A 201 -23.14 7.95 29.21
C ILE A 201 -22.46 9.08 28.42
N LYS A 202 -22.87 10.34 28.61
CA LYS A 202 -22.22 11.51 27.98
C LYS A 202 -20.78 11.72 28.47
N ARG A 203 -20.49 11.45 29.74
CA ARG A 203 -19.12 11.52 30.29
C ARG A 203 -18.23 10.41 29.73
N PHE A 204 -18.74 9.19 29.55
CA PHE A 204 -17.99 8.07 28.98
C PHE A 204 -17.78 8.17 27.47
N THR A 205 -18.69 8.80 26.73
CA THR A 205 -18.58 8.98 25.27
C THR A 205 -17.78 10.22 24.85
N LYS A 206 -17.44 11.11 25.79
CA LYS A 206 -16.60 12.30 25.54
C LYS A 206 -15.10 11.96 25.50
N VAL A 207 -14.73 10.89 24.83
CA VAL A 207 -13.33 10.64 24.49
C VAL A 207 -13.05 11.42 23.21
N ASN A 208 -12.40 12.58 23.36
CA ASN A 208 -12.00 13.42 22.23
C ASN A 208 -10.81 12.77 21.50
N ARG A 209 -11.05 11.65 20.82
CA ARG A 209 -10.07 11.08 19.89
C ARG A 209 -10.18 11.88 18.60
N PRO A 210 -9.08 12.45 18.08
CA PRO A 210 -9.14 13.04 16.75
C PRO A 210 -9.63 11.95 15.79
N LYS A 211 -10.67 12.24 15.02
CA LYS A 211 -11.17 11.32 14.00
C LYS A 211 -10.00 11.07 13.04
N GLN A 212 -9.52 9.83 12.97
CA GLN A 212 -8.56 9.49 11.94
C GLN A 212 -9.26 9.64 10.59
N GLU A 213 -8.69 10.46 9.73
CA GLU A 213 -9.19 10.60 8.37
C GLU A 213 -8.96 9.29 7.62
N PHE A 214 -10.01 8.80 6.97
CA PHE A 214 -9.90 7.58 6.17
C PHE A 214 -8.91 7.77 5.03
N TYR A 215 -8.11 6.73 4.75
CA TYR A 215 -7.17 6.74 3.63
C TYR A 215 -7.94 6.97 2.33
N SER A 216 -7.58 8.03 1.61
CA SER A 216 -8.07 8.28 0.26
C SER A 216 -6.89 8.45 -0.68
N ALA A 217 -6.87 7.66 -1.75
CA ALA A 217 -5.82 7.71 -2.76
C ALA A 217 -5.65 9.12 -3.32
N SER A 218 -6.76 9.82 -3.61
CA SER A 218 -6.73 11.19 -4.12
C SER A 218 -6.12 12.20 -3.16
N LYS A 219 -6.30 12.04 -1.85
CA LYS A 219 -5.69 12.92 -0.84
C LYS A 219 -4.19 12.64 -0.70
N MET A 220 -3.80 11.38 -0.67
CA MET A 220 -2.39 10.98 -0.59
C MET A 220 -1.60 11.41 -1.84
N ALA A 221 -2.21 11.32 -3.02
CA ALA A 221 -1.62 11.81 -4.25
C ALA A 221 -1.33 13.33 -4.18
N LYS A 222 -2.29 14.12 -3.70
CA LYS A 222 -2.09 15.58 -3.53
C LYS A 222 -0.98 15.92 -2.53
N LEU A 223 -0.87 15.16 -1.44
CA LEU A 223 0.22 15.35 -0.47
C LEU A 223 1.58 14.95 -1.05
N SER A 224 1.63 13.94 -1.92
CA SER A 224 2.88 13.50 -2.54
C SER A 224 3.43 14.49 -3.58
N VAL A 225 2.54 15.29 -4.20
CA VAL A 225 2.93 16.38 -5.12
C VAL A 225 3.38 17.62 -4.35
N GLN A 226 3.01 17.76 -3.08
CA GLN A 226 3.45 18.88 -2.26
C GLN A 226 4.88 18.67 -1.79
N GLU A 227 5.73 19.63 -2.11
CA GLU A 227 7.13 19.64 -1.67
C GLU A 227 7.21 19.90 -0.16
N ASP A 228 8.03 19.10 0.53
CA ASP A 228 8.28 19.26 1.96
C ASP A 228 9.09 20.55 2.21
N GLY A 229 8.41 21.55 2.77
CA GLY A 229 9.03 22.86 3.01
C GLY A 229 10.18 22.85 4.02
N ASP A 230 10.35 21.79 4.81
CA ASP A 230 11.38 21.71 5.84
C ASP A 230 12.75 21.27 5.32
N LEU A 231 12.78 20.53 4.21
CA LEU A 231 14.02 20.12 3.57
C LEU A 231 14.51 21.19 2.59
N VAL A 232 15.16 22.23 3.12
CA VAL A 232 15.75 23.30 2.33
C VAL A 232 17.27 23.24 2.31
N THR A 233 17.85 23.35 1.12
CA THR A 233 19.29 23.44 0.86
C THR A 233 19.60 24.63 -0.04
N GLU A 234 20.84 25.14 0.02
CA GLU A 234 21.28 26.26 -0.82
C GLU A 234 21.17 25.93 -2.32
N THR A 235 21.53 24.70 -2.70
CA THR A 235 21.40 24.20 -4.07
C THR A 235 19.96 24.19 -4.53
N LEU A 236 19.03 23.72 -3.68
CA LEU A 236 17.61 23.73 -4.00
C LEU A 236 17.08 25.17 -4.19
N ALA A 237 17.50 26.10 -3.34
CA ALA A 237 17.13 27.51 -3.48
C ALA A 237 17.67 28.11 -4.79
N LYS A 238 18.91 27.76 -5.20
CA LYS A 238 19.48 28.14 -6.50
C LYS A 238 18.68 27.56 -7.67
N ILE A 239 18.25 26.31 -7.59
CA ILE A 239 17.41 25.68 -8.61
C ILE A 239 16.08 26.43 -8.74
N TYR A 240 15.44 26.82 -7.63
CA TYR A 240 14.21 27.62 -7.67
C TYR A 240 14.39 28.96 -8.37
N VAL A 241 15.53 29.64 -8.17
CA VAL A 241 15.86 30.88 -8.90
C VAL A 241 16.03 30.60 -10.40
N ALA A 242 16.73 29.54 -10.77
CA ALA A 242 16.91 29.15 -12.18
C ALA A 242 15.59 28.82 -12.87
N GLN A 243 14.63 28.26 -12.12
CA GLN A 243 13.26 27.97 -12.58
C GLN A 243 12.34 29.20 -12.58
N GLN A 244 12.86 30.40 -12.26
CA GLN A 244 12.08 31.64 -12.07
C GLN A 244 10.99 31.53 -10.99
N ASN A 245 11.08 30.55 -10.10
CA ASN A 245 10.17 30.40 -8.97
C ASN A 245 10.68 31.20 -7.76
N PHE A 246 10.62 32.52 -7.88
CA PHE A 246 11.21 33.45 -6.92
C PHE A 246 10.59 33.38 -5.53
N GLU A 247 9.28 33.14 -5.42
CA GLU A 247 8.59 33.03 -4.13
C GLU A 247 9.12 31.85 -3.29
N LYS A 248 9.28 30.68 -3.92
CA LYS A 248 9.84 29.50 -3.25
C LYS A 248 11.31 29.70 -2.93
N ALA A 249 12.07 30.34 -3.83
CA ALA A 249 13.46 30.66 -3.60
C ALA A 249 13.66 31.57 -2.37
N ILE A 250 12.87 32.65 -2.25
CA ILE A 250 12.92 33.56 -1.10
C ILE A 250 12.61 32.80 0.20
N LYS A 251 11.52 32.02 0.24
CA LYS A 251 11.16 31.21 1.41
C LYS A 251 12.27 30.23 1.80
N ALA A 252 12.91 29.59 0.81
CA ALA A 252 14.02 28.67 1.06
C ALA A 252 15.23 29.41 1.66
N TYR A 253 15.61 30.57 1.12
CA TYR A 253 16.70 31.37 1.67
C TYR A 253 16.39 31.93 3.06
N GLU A 254 15.16 32.35 3.34
CA GLU A 254 14.72 32.78 4.68
C GLU A 254 14.85 31.65 5.71
N LYS A 255 14.41 30.43 5.35
CA LYS A 255 14.61 29.26 6.21
C LYS A 255 16.09 28.93 6.41
N LEU A 256 16.91 29.00 5.36
CA LEU A 256 18.36 28.80 5.47
C LEU A 256 19.03 29.86 6.35
N GLN A 257 18.54 31.10 6.33
CA GLN A 257 19.01 32.19 7.18
C GLN A 257 18.75 31.93 8.67
N LEU A 258 17.62 31.30 8.99
CA LEU A 258 17.32 30.84 10.35
C LEU A 258 18.17 29.64 10.76
N LYS A 259 18.39 28.68 9.84
CA LYS A 259 19.14 27.45 10.10
C LYS A 259 20.65 27.66 10.21
N TYR A 260 21.23 28.58 9.43
CA TYR A 260 22.67 28.84 9.35
C TYR A 260 22.98 30.32 9.60
N PRO A 261 23.01 30.76 10.87
CA PRO A 261 23.15 32.17 11.21
C PRO A 261 24.48 32.80 10.76
N GLU A 262 25.55 32.01 10.65
CA GLU A 262 26.87 32.47 10.20
C GLU A 262 26.84 33.01 8.77
N LYS A 263 25.98 32.45 7.91
CA LYS A 263 25.80 32.84 6.50
C LYS A 263 24.65 33.82 6.28
N LYS A 264 24.12 34.44 7.34
CA LYS A 264 22.96 35.35 7.27
C LYS A 264 23.14 36.48 6.23
N VAL A 265 24.30 37.11 6.22
CA VAL A 265 24.61 38.21 5.30
C VAL A 265 24.55 37.77 3.84
N TYR A 266 25.07 36.57 3.54
CA TYR A 266 25.04 35.97 2.21
C TYR A 266 23.60 35.71 1.73
N PHE A 267 22.78 35.06 2.56
CA PHE A 267 21.39 34.77 2.19
C PHE A 267 20.55 36.05 2.06
N ALA A 268 20.77 37.04 2.92
CA ALA A 268 20.09 38.34 2.81
C ALA A 268 20.41 39.04 1.49
N ALA A 269 21.67 39.03 1.06
CA ALA A 269 22.07 39.59 -0.23
C ALA A 269 21.40 38.84 -1.41
N GLN A 270 21.31 37.51 -1.34
CA GLN A 270 20.65 36.72 -2.37
C GLN A 270 19.14 36.99 -2.44
N ILE A 271 18.48 37.12 -1.29
CA ILE A 271 17.06 37.52 -1.21
C ILE A 271 16.85 38.90 -1.84
N GLN A 272 17.73 39.87 -1.56
CA GLN A 272 17.65 41.20 -2.17
C GLN A 272 17.84 41.14 -3.69
N SER A 273 18.81 40.37 -4.18
CA SER A 273 19.02 40.17 -5.63
C SER A 273 17.76 39.62 -6.31
N ILE A 274 17.14 38.61 -5.71
CA ILE A 274 15.90 38.01 -6.23
C ILE A 274 14.73 39.01 -6.18
N LYS A 275 14.59 39.79 -5.11
CA LYS A 275 13.54 40.82 -5.00
C LYS A 275 13.69 41.91 -6.06
N ASN A 276 14.91 42.29 -6.40
CA ASN A 276 15.16 43.24 -7.48
C ASN A 276 14.76 42.65 -8.83
N GLN A 277 15.06 41.37 -9.10
CA GLN A 277 14.63 40.67 -10.32
C GLN A 277 13.11 40.58 -10.44
N LEU A 278 12.38 40.48 -9.33
CA LEU A 278 10.92 40.41 -9.32
C LEU A 278 10.25 41.77 -9.59
N ASN A 279 10.95 42.87 -9.28
CA ASN A 279 10.48 44.23 -9.49
C ASN A 279 10.95 44.84 -10.83
N THR A 280 11.68 44.07 -11.65
CA THR A 280 12.17 44.47 -12.98
C THR A 280 11.25 43.91 -14.04
#